data_AF-A0A2N6K470-F1
#
_entry.id   AF-A0A2N6K470-F1
#
_cell.length_a   1.000
_cell.length_b   1.000
_cell.length_c   1.000
_cell.angle_alpha   90.00
_cell.angle_beta   90.00
_cell.angle_gamma   90.00
#
_symmetry.space_group_name_H-M   'P 1'
#
loop_
_entity.id
_entity.type
_entity.pdbx_description
1 polymer ?
#
loop_
_entity_poly.entity_id
_entity_poly.type
_entity_poly.pdbx_seq_one_letter_code
_entity_poly.pdbx_strand_id
1 'polypeptide(L)'
;MKLLNFLKPKPAQPTIESYGQTMSGVEQEQIQSVMEWLVASLFAVGYFGKSHIVWYNSDNPKLNLEPVMKKAMRRSKPVFLYCCGGRVQPPPNGYKSANDG
;
A
#
# COMPACT_ATOMS: atom_id res chain seq x y z
N MET A 1 -13.21 -14.82 -37.13
CA MET A 1 -13.56 -13.95 -35.97
C MET A 1 -12.98 -14.58 -34.69
N LYS A 2 -12.00 -13.95 -34.03
CA LYS A 2 -11.48 -14.36 -32.70
C LYS A 2 -11.28 -13.09 -31.87
N LEU A 3 -12.34 -12.63 -31.22
CA LEU A 3 -12.39 -11.34 -30.51
C LEU A 3 -12.91 -11.50 -29.07
N LEU A 4 -12.68 -12.66 -28.43
CA LEU A 4 -13.27 -12.99 -27.11
C LEU A 4 -12.26 -13.37 -26.00
N ASN A 5 -10.95 -13.20 -26.21
CA ASN A 5 -9.95 -13.60 -25.20
C ASN A 5 -9.49 -12.47 -24.24
N PHE A 6 -10.13 -11.30 -24.26
CA PHE A 6 -9.62 -10.12 -23.53
C PHE A 6 -10.28 -9.83 -22.17
N LEU A 7 -11.34 -10.54 -21.79
CA LEU A 7 -11.98 -10.35 -20.50
C LEU A 7 -11.47 -11.40 -19.52
N LYS A 8 -10.29 -11.17 -18.94
CA LYS A 8 -9.96 -11.85 -17.68
C LYS A 8 -11.04 -11.47 -16.66
N PRO A 9 -11.64 -12.43 -15.94
CA PRO A 9 -12.62 -12.11 -14.92
C PRO A 9 -12.01 -11.08 -13.96
N LYS A 10 -12.75 -9.99 -13.71
CA LYS A 10 -12.39 -9.04 -12.66
C LYS A 10 -12.27 -9.85 -11.36
N PRO A 11 -11.17 -9.73 -10.60
CA PRO A 11 -11.04 -10.43 -9.33
C PRO A 11 -12.27 -10.15 -8.46
N ALA A 12 -12.89 -11.19 -7.90
CA ALA A 12 -14.01 -11.02 -6.97
C ALA A 12 -13.58 -10.33 -5.66
N GLN A 13 -12.27 -10.28 -5.40
CA GLN A 13 -11.66 -9.69 -4.23
C GLN A 13 -10.45 -8.84 -4.63
N PRO A 14 -10.23 -7.68 -3.99
CA PRO A 14 -9.01 -6.91 -4.16
C PRO A 14 -7.79 -7.78 -3.86
N THR A 15 -6.77 -7.71 -4.71
CA THR A 15 -5.53 -8.45 -4.51
C THR A 15 -4.42 -7.47 -4.16
N ILE A 16 -3.74 -7.70 -3.04
CA ILE A 16 -2.65 -6.84 -2.56
C ILE A 16 -1.32 -7.61 -2.71
N GLU A 17 -0.37 -7.07 -3.49
CA GLU A 17 1.01 -7.56 -3.47
C GLU A 17 1.80 -6.85 -2.37
N SER A 18 2.41 -7.61 -1.48
CA SER A 18 3.20 -7.14 -0.32
C SER A 18 4.70 -7.22 -0.61
N TYR A 19 5.45 -6.15 -0.33
CA TYR A 19 6.91 -6.08 -0.54
C TYR A 19 7.63 -5.58 0.70
N GLY A 20 8.72 -6.24 1.09
CA GLY A 20 9.54 -5.82 2.23
C GLY A 20 8.98 -6.21 3.60
N GLN A 21 7.88 -6.95 3.66
CA GLN A 21 7.22 -7.36 4.90
C GLN A 21 8.17 -8.06 5.88
N THR A 22 9.00 -8.97 5.40
CA THR A 22 9.98 -9.70 6.23
C THR A 22 11.14 -8.82 6.72
N MET A 23 11.38 -7.67 6.10
CA MET A 23 12.43 -6.71 6.49
C MET A 23 11.86 -5.51 7.25
N SER A 24 10.54 -5.48 7.46
CA SER A 24 9.84 -4.39 8.13
C SER A 24 10.17 -4.30 9.63
N GLY A 25 10.44 -5.44 10.27
CA GLY A 25 10.52 -5.53 11.73
C GLY A 25 9.18 -5.31 12.44
N VAL A 26 8.07 -5.32 11.70
CA VAL A 26 6.71 -5.16 12.22
C VAL A 26 6.18 -6.52 12.66
N GLU A 27 5.53 -6.56 13.82
CA GLU A 27 4.91 -7.77 14.34
C GLU A 27 3.79 -8.29 13.42
N GLN A 28 3.62 -9.61 13.39
CA GLN A 28 2.67 -10.27 12.50
C GLN A 28 1.22 -9.81 12.73
N GLU A 29 0.84 -9.55 13.98
CA GLU A 29 -0.49 -9.04 14.33
C GLU A 29 -0.75 -7.67 13.71
N GLN A 30 0.24 -6.77 13.80
CA GLN A 30 0.12 -5.44 13.22
C GLN A 30 0.08 -5.48 11.68
N ILE A 31 0.86 -6.38 11.07
CA ILE A 31 0.77 -6.65 9.63
C ILE A 31 -0.65 -7.08 9.25
N GLN A 32 -1.24 -8.02 10.00
CA GLN A 32 -2.59 -8.52 9.74
C GLN A 32 -3.61 -7.38 9.83
N SER A 33 -3.59 -6.58 10.89
CA SER A 33 -4.50 -5.45 11.07
C SER A 33 -4.39 -4.41 9.93
N VAL A 34 -3.18 -4.10 9.48
CA VAL A 34 -2.95 -3.17 8.36
C VAL A 34 -3.50 -3.74 7.04
N MET A 35 -3.30 -5.04 6.79
CA MET A 35 -3.80 -5.69 5.58
C MET A 35 -5.33 -5.74 5.57
N GLU A 36 -5.97 -6.06 6.69
CA GLU A 36 -7.43 -6.06 6.83
C GLU A 36 -8.02 -4.67 6.62
N TRP A 37 -7.45 -3.65 7.27
CA TRP A 37 -7.85 -2.26 7.08
C TRP A 37 -7.71 -1.82 5.63
N LEU A 38 -6.62 -2.20 4.96
CA LEU A 38 -6.38 -1.83 3.57
C LEU A 38 -7.36 -2.51 2.62
N VAL A 39 -7.65 -3.79 2.83
CA VAL A 39 -8.67 -4.52 2.05
C VAL A 39 -10.05 -3.88 2.24
N ALA A 40 -10.46 -3.60 3.48
CA ALA A 40 -11.73 -2.93 3.77
C ALA A 40 -11.83 -1.55 3.11
N SER A 41 -10.73 -0.78 3.14
CA SER A 41 -10.66 0.54 2.50
C SER A 41 -10.83 0.45 0.99
N LEU A 42 -10.21 -0.54 0.34
CA LEU A 42 -10.37 -0.77 -1.10
C LEU A 42 -11.80 -1.19 -1.45
N PHE A 43 -12.44 -2.03 -0.63
CA PHE A 43 -13.85 -2.39 -0.81
C PHE A 43 -14.78 -1.18 -0.66
N ALA A 44 -14.56 -0.33 0.35
CA ALA A 44 -15.39 0.84 0.61
C ALA A 44 -15.43 1.82 -0.58
N VAL A 45 -14.34 1.89 -1.36
CA VAL A 45 -14.26 2.72 -2.57
C VAL A 45 -14.58 1.95 -3.86
N GLY A 46 -15.06 0.71 -3.76
CA GLY A 46 -15.41 -0.13 -4.91
C GLY A 46 -14.21 -0.58 -5.76
N TYR A 47 -13.00 -0.61 -5.17
CA TYR A 47 -11.80 -1.07 -5.85
C TYR A 47 -11.57 -2.57 -5.66
N PHE A 48 -11.78 -3.33 -6.73
CA PHE A 48 -11.56 -4.79 -6.77
C PHE A 48 -10.32 -5.18 -7.61
N GLY A 49 -9.46 -4.19 -7.90
CA GLY A 49 -8.28 -4.39 -8.71
C GLY A 49 -7.09 -4.94 -7.93
N LYS A 50 -5.93 -4.87 -8.56
CA LYS A 50 -4.65 -5.21 -7.94
C LYS A 50 -3.99 -3.97 -7.37
N SER A 51 -3.69 -3.98 -6.08
CA SER A 51 -2.91 -2.96 -5.40
C SER A 51 -1.57 -3.51 -4.91
N HIS A 52 -0.75 -2.61 -4.40
CA HIS A 52 0.60 -2.89 -3.92
C HIS A 52 0.79 -2.23 -2.55
N ILE A 53 1.35 -2.93 -1.57
CA ILE A 53 1.82 -2.36 -0.31
C ILE A 53 3.32 -2.59 -0.16
N VAL A 54 4.01 -1.53 0.23
CA VAL A 54 5.45 -1.53 0.46
C VAL A 54 5.69 -1.27 1.93
N TRP A 55 6.35 -2.22 2.60
CA TRP A 55 6.83 -2.08 3.96
C TRP A 55 8.25 -1.53 3.91
N TYR A 56 8.39 -0.26 4.22
CA TYR A 56 9.66 0.45 4.16
C TYR A 56 10.21 0.64 5.56
N ASN A 57 11.35 0.03 5.86
CA ASN A 57 12.05 0.27 7.12
C ASN A 57 12.98 1.48 6.97
N SER A 58 12.70 2.56 7.70
CA SER A 58 13.52 3.79 7.62
C SER A 58 14.90 3.62 8.28
N ASP A 59 15.00 2.76 9.28
CA ASP A 59 16.25 2.46 9.99
C ASP A 59 17.14 1.49 9.20
N ASN A 60 16.57 0.78 8.22
CA ASN A 60 17.29 -0.19 7.38
C ASN A 60 16.77 -0.17 5.92
N PRO A 61 17.16 0.83 5.11
CA PRO A 61 16.66 1.04 3.75
C PRO A 61 17.30 0.09 2.72
N LYS A 62 17.33 -1.23 3.01
CA LYS A 62 17.88 -2.26 2.12
C LYS A 62 16.97 -2.61 0.95
N LEU A 63 15.70 -2.18 0.97
CA LEU A 63 14.75 -2.50 -0.07
C LEU A 63 14.96 -1.58 -1.28
N ASN A 64 15.45 -2.11 -2.41
CA ASN A 64 15.45 -1.37 -3.68
C ASN A 64 14.01 -1.22 -4.19
N LEU A 65 13.39 -0.09 -3.89
CA LEU A 65 12.00 0.25 -4.20
C LEU A 65 11.76 0.61 -5.66
N GLU A 66 12.80 1.02 -6.36
CA GLU A 66 12.70 1.63 -7.68
C GLU A 66 12.00 0.70 -8.71
N PRO A 67 12.32 -0.61 -8.81
CA PRO A 67 11.66 -1.50 -9.76
C PRO A 67 10.18 -1.73 -9.42
N VAL A 68 9.84 -1.80 -8.13
CA VAL A 68 8.47 -2.00 -7.65
C VAL A 68 7.62 -0.77 -7.95
N MET A 69 8.15 0.42 -7.65
CA MET A 69 7.48 1.69 -7.96
C MET A 69 7.31 1.87 -9.46
N LYS A 70 8.35 1.62 -10.27
CA LYS A 70 8.26 1.65 -11.73
C LYS A 70 7.19 0.69 -12.27
N LYS A 71 7.10 -0.53 -11.74
CA LYS A 71 6.10 -1.53 -12.17
C LYS A 71 4.68 -1.08 -11.83
N ALA A 72 4.47 -0.50 -10.65
CA ALA A 72 3.16 -0.10 -10.19
C ALA A 72 2.67 1.20 -10.86
N MET A 73 3.55 2.19 -11.02
CA MET A 73 3.27 3.45 -11.74
C MET A 73 2.90 3.21 -13.20
N ARG A 74 3.55 2.26 -13.88
CA ARG A 74 3.24 1.89 -15.28
C ARG A 74 1.82 1.37 -15.49
N ARG A 75 1.12 0.95 -14.44
CA ARG A 75 -0.21 0.31 -14.54
C ARG A 75 -1.31 1.11 -13.86
N SER A 76 -1.04 2.33 -13.42
CA SER A 76 -1.98 3.19 -12.66
C SER A 76 -2.64 2.45 -11.50
N LYS A 77 -1.88 1.57 -10.84
CA LYS A 77 -2.37 0.76 -9.72
C LYS A 77 -2.12 1.49 -8.40
N PRO A 78 -3.04 1.38 -7.42
CA PRO A 78 -2.79 1.92 -6.09
C PRO A 78 -1.52 1.32 -5.48
N VAL A 79 -0.66 2.20 -4.97
CA VAL A 79 0.55 1.84 -4.22
C VAL A 79 0.45 2.50 -2.86
N PHE A 80 0.55 1.68 -1.81
CA PHE A 80 0.54 2.11 -0.42
C PHE A 80 1.94 1.94 0.15
N LEU A 81 2.40 2.94 0.89
CA LEU A 81 3.68 2.91 1.58
C LEU A 81 3.41 2.87 3.08
N TYR A 82 3.94 1.85 3.74
CA TYR A 82 3.88 1.71 5.19
C TYR A 82 5.30 1.86 5.75
N CYS A 83 5.54 2.95 6.47
CA CYS A 83 6.82 3.21 7.12
C CYS A 83 6.92 2.42 8.42
N CYS A 84 7.88 1.51 8.47
CA CYS A 84 8.21 0.64 9.59
C CYS A 84 9.45 1.22 10.28
N GLY A 85 9.42 1.39 11.59
CA GLY A 85 10.53 2.03 12.28
C GLY A 85 10.71 3.51 11.92
N GLY A 86 11.36 4.24 12.83
CA GLY A 86 11.34 5.69 12.84
C GLY A 86 10.19 6.26 13.68
N ARG A 87 10.50 7.28 14.48
CA ARG A 87 9.46 8.11 15.11
C ARG A 87 8.54 8.57 13.99
N VAL A 88 7.23 8.34 14.12
CA VAL A 88 6.22 8.98 13.26
C VAL A 88 6.66 10.43 13.14
N GLN A 89 7.09 10.86 11.94
CA GLN A 89 7.47 12.25 11.79
C GLN A 89 6.21 13.03 12.15
N PRO A 90 6.28 13.93 13.15
CA PRO A 90 5.13 14.76 13.46
C PRO A 90 4.70 15.44 12.16
N PRO A 91 3.40 15.60 11.92
CA PRO A 91 2.93 16.35 10.77
C PRO A 91 3.71 17.67 10.71
N PRO A 92 4.13 18.13 9.51
CA PRO A 92 4.92 19.35 9.39
C PRO A 92 4.27 20.46 10.24
N ASN A 93 5.04 21.06 11.17
CA ASN A 93 4.56 22.15 12.01
C ASN A 93 3.98 23.24 11.11
N GLY A 94 2.65 23.29 10.97
CA GLY A 94 2.02 24.11 9.94
C GLY A 94 0.50 24.07 9.90
N TYR A 95 -0.16 22.98 10.32
CA TYR A 95 -1.60 23.00 10.52
C TYR A 95 -1.91 23.45 11.94
N LYS A 96 -1.99 24.77 12.14
CA LYS A 96 -2.76 25.32 13.26
C LYS A 96 -4.22 24.90 13.04
N SER A 97 -4.77 24.15 13.98
CA SER A 97 -6.21 23.89 14.05
C SER A 97 -6.92 25.24 14.15
N ALA A 98 -8.00 25.43 13.41
CA ALA A 98 -8.76 26.69 13.36
C ALA A 98 -9.53 27.03 14.66
N ASN A 99 -9.17 26.40 15.78
CA ASN A 99 -9.87 26.49 17.06
C ASN A 99 -9.01 26.99 18.23
N ASP A 100 -7.78 27.43 17.99
CA ASP A 100 -6.99 28.10 19.03
C ASP A 100 -7.13 29.62 18.87
N GLY A 101 -8.22 30.16 19.45
CA GLY A 101 -8.48 31.58 19.67
C GLY A 101 -8.63 31.89 21.14
#